data_AF-A0A8T6LP62-F1
#
_entry.id   AF-A0A8T6LP62-F1
#
_cell.length_a   1.000
_cell.length_b   1.000
_cell.length_c   1.000
_cell.angle_alpha   90.00
_cell.angle_beta   90.00
_cell.angle_gamma   90.00
#
_symmetry.space_group_name_H-M   'P 1'
#
loop_
_entity.id
_entity.type
_entity.pdbx_description
1 polymer ?
#
loop_
_entity_poly.entity_id
_entity_poly.type
_entity_poly.pdbx_seq_one_letter_code
_entity_poly.pdbx_strand_id
1 'polypeptide(L)'
;MTRVSPWVKYAAFCLAAALGPAVAAGQELPPEVRIDLYMVRAERHIQNQDWPAALEALDVVVLLQADAGMETPAELWFTHARAALGAGFPDAAITSATRYLQEVGRGGENYDSALVLLDEAMNRAQGDPAPVVPRAQQPVPAP
;
A
#
# COMPACT_ATOMS: atom_id res chain seq x y z
N MET A 1 68.27 2.41 -24.92
CA MET A 1 69.09 3.64 -24.87
C MET A 1 68.73 4.41 -26.13
N THR A 2 68.12 5.60 -26.19
CA THR A 2 67.99 6.75 -25.28
C THR A 2 66.76 7.58 -25.71
N ARG A 3 66.12 8.21 -24.73
CA ARG A 3 64.94 9.09 -24.81
C ARG A 3 65.16 10.32 -25.71
N VAL A 4 64.13 10.77 -26.42
CA VAL A 4 63.80 12.21 -26.52
C VAL A 4 62.29 12.39 -26.70
N SER A 5 61.68 13.11 -25.76
CA SER A 5 60.35 13.72 -25.81
C SER A 5 60.47 15.15 -26.40
N PRO A 6 59.45 16.01 -26.37
CA PRO A 6 58.13 15.94 -26.96
C PRO A 6 57.83 17.26 -27.75
N TRP A 7 56.60 17.47 -28.22
CA TRP A 7 56.01 18.78 -28.63
C TRP A 7 56.40 19.41 -29.99
N VAL A 8 55.55 19.19 -31.00
CA VAL A 8 55.09 20.22 -31.97
C VAL A 8 53.62 19.85 -32.31
N LYS A 9 52.62 20.41 -31.62
CA LYS A 9 51.88 21.65 -31.92
C LYS A 9 51.01 21.58 -33.20
N TYR A 10 49.72 21.31 -32.93
CA TYR A 10 48.50 21.88 -33.52
C TYR A 10 48.30 21.88 -35.04
N ALA A 11 47.17 21.31 -35.49
CA ALA A 11 46.04 22.11 -35.98
C ALA A 11 44.83 21.24 -36.36
N ALA A 12 43.65 21.68 -35.90
CA ALA A 12 42.32 21.46 -36.45
C ALA A 12 41.75 20.02 -36.36
N PHE A 13 40.45 19.79 -36.15
CA PHE A 13 39.31 20.48 -36.71
C PHE A 13 38.07 20.26 -35.82
N CYS A 14 37.10 21.18 -35.93
CA CYS A 14 35.88 21.30 -35.16
C CYS A 14 34.96 20.06 -35.11
N LEU A 15 34.01 20.14 -34.17
CA LEU A 15 32.64 19.62 -34.23
C LEU A 15 32.36 18.30 -33.49
N ALA A 16 31.86 18.41 -32.26
CA ALA A 16 30.80 17.53 -31.80
C ALA A 16 29.90 18.31 -30.84
N ALA A 17 28.63 18.33 -31.20
CA ALA A 17 27.57 19.13 -30.64
C ALA A 17 27.38 18.90 -29.13
N ALA A 18 26.89 19.95 -28.48
CA ALA A 18 26.30 19.91 -27.16
C ALA A 18 25.18 18.86 -27.12
N LEU A 19 25.46 17.70 -26.54
CA LEU A 19 24.45 16.87 -25.91
C LEU A 19 24.39 17.31 -24.45
N GLY A 20 23.68 18.42 -24.21
CA GLY A 20 23.16 18.66 -22.87
C GLY A 20 22.32 17.44 -22.46
N PRO A 21 22.34 17.02 -21.20
CA PRO A 21 21.47 15.95 -20.75
C PRO A 21 20.03 16.38 -21.03
N ALA A 22 19.40 15.72 -21.99
CA ALA A 22 17.96 15.72 -22.13
C ALA A 22 17.43 15.06 -20.86
N VAL A 23 17.20 15.87 -19.83
CA VAL A 23 16.25 15.54 -18.78
C VAL A 23 14.93 15.36 -19.52
N ALA A 24 14.60 14.10 -19.82
CA ALA A 24 13.25 13.70 -20.08
C ALA A 24 12.47 14.10 -18.83
N ALA A 25 11.88 15.30 -18.85
CA ALA A 25 10.81 15.68 -17.94
C ALA A 25 9.66 14.74 -18.26
N GLY A 26 9.72 13.52 -17.72
CA GLY A 26 8.57 12.63 -17.68
C GLY A 26 7.46 13.41 -17.02
N GLN A 27 6.39 13.69 -17.75
CA GLN A 27 5.24 14.38 -17.19
C GLN A 27 4.76 13.56 -15.99
N GLU A 28 4.99 14.08 -14.80
CA GLU A 28 4.47 13.52 -13.58
C GLU A 28 2.95 13.61 -13.65
N LEU A 29 2.28 12.46 -13.52
CA LEU A 29 0.82 12.41 -13.59
C LEU A 29 0.22 13.28 -12.47
N PRO A 30 -0.93 13.93 -12.71
CA PRO A 30 -1.66 14.65 -11.67
C PRO A 30 -1.94 13.74 -10.46
N PRO A 31 -1.95 14.29 -9.23
CA PRO A 31 -2.16 13.50 -8.00
C PRO A 31 -3.39 12.59 -8.06
N GLU A 32 -4.50 13.09 -8.60
CA GLU A 32 -5.77 12.37 -8.73
C GLU A 32 -5.60 11.13 -9.62
N VAL A 33 -4.93 11.29 -10.76
CA VAL A 33 -4.68 10.19 -11.70
C VAL A 33 -3.76 9.14 -11.09
N ARG A 34 -2.79 9.55 -10.26
CA ARG A 34 -1.93 8.60 -9.53
C ARG A 34 -2.72 7.84 -8.49
N ILE A 35 -3.56 8.53 -7.71
CA ILE A 35 -4.44 7.90 -6.72
C ILE A 35 -5.32 6.84 -7.39
N ASP A 36 -6.01 7.20 -8.47
CA ASP A 36 -6.88 6.27 -9.22
C ASP A 36 -6.10 5.05 -9.73
N LEU A 37 -4.88 5.27 -10.25
CA LEU A 37 -4.03 4.19 -10.72
C LEU A 37 -3.64 3.22 -9.61
N TYR A 38 -3.30 3.72 -8.42
CA TYR A 38 -2.96 2.88 -7.28
C TYR A 38 -4.19 2.18 -6.69
N MET A 39 -5.36 2.81 -6.70
CA MET A 39 -6.63 2.16 -6.34
C MET A 39 -6.93 0.97 -7.26
N VAL A 40 -6.77 1.13 -8.58
CA VAL A 40 -6.95 0.03 -9.54
C VAL A 40 -5.93 -1.10 -9.31
N ARG A 41 -4.69 -0.77 -8.94
CA ARG A 41 -3.67 -1.78 -8.59
C ARG A 41 -4.04 -2.53 -7.31
N ALA A 42 -4.40 -1.80 -6.26
CA ALA A 42 -4.82 -2.38 -4.99
C ALA A 42 -5.97 -3.38 -5.19
N GLU A 43 -7.00 -2.98 -5.93
CA GLU A 43 -8.14 -3.85 -6.24
C GLU A 43 -7.73 -5.12 -6.99
N ARG A 44 -6.82 -5.01 -7.97
CA ARG A 44 -6.29 -6.18 -8.68
C ARG A 44 -5.55 -7.13 -7.74
N HIS A 45 -4.73 -6.60 -6.83
CA HIS A 45 -4.01 -7.41 -5.84
C HIS A 45 -4.98 -8.07 -4.85
N ILE A 46 -6.02 -7.35 -4.40
CA ILE A 46 -7.10 -7.90 -3.56
C ILE A 46 -7.79 -9.07 -4.25
N GLN A 47 -8.18 -8.92 -5.52
CA GLN A 47 -8.83 -9.98 -6.31
C GLN A 47 -7.94 -11.22 -6.46
N ASN A 48 -6.63 -11.02 -6.53
CA ASN A 48 -5.63 -12.09 -6.60
C ASN A 48 -5.21 -12.63 -5.22
N GLN A 49 -5.79 -12.13 -4.13
CA GLN A 49 -5.41 -12.45 -2.74
C GLN A 49 -3.93 -12.15 -2.41
N ASP A 50 -3.32 -11.24 -3.17
CA ASP A 50 -1.97 -10.74 -2.94
C ASP A 50 -2.01 -9.59 -1.94
N TRP A 51 -2.29 -9.93 -0.68
CA TRP A 51 -2.53 -8.96 0.37
C TRP A 51 -1.36 -7.99 0.63
N PRO A 52 -0.08 -8.42 0.64
CA PRO A 52 1.04 -7.50 0.85
C PRO A 52 1.12 -6.43 -0.24
N ALA A 53 0.98 -6.80 -1.51
CA ALA A 53 1.02 -5.83 -2.61
C ALA A 53 -0.23 -4.94 -2.65
N ALA A 54 -1.40 -5.47 -2.24
CA ALA A 54 -2.59 -4.66 -2.06
C ALA A 54 -2.38 -3.59 -0.98
N LEU A 55 -1.82 -3.97 0.16
CA LEU A 55 -1.54 -3.04 1.26
C LEU A 55 -0.55 -1.95 0.83
N GLU A 56 0.55 -2.33 0.16
CA GLU A 56 1.53 -1.36 -0.35
C GLU A 56 0.89 -0.34 -1.29
N ALA A 57 0.02 -0.80 -2.21
CA ALA A 57 -0.68 0.09 -3.12
C ALA A 57 -1.63 1.04 -2.37
N LEU A 58 -2.33 0.57 -1.33
CA LEU A 58 -3.23 1.40 -0.51
C LEU A 58 -2.46 2.41 0.36
N ASP A 59 -1.30 2.04 0.90
CA ASP A 59 -0.43 2.96 1.64
C ASP A 59 0.01 4.13 0.76
N VAL A 60 0.33 3.86 -0.51
CA VAL A 60 0.65 4.91 -1.49
C VAL A 60 -0.56 5.81 -1.75
N VAL A 61 -1.78 5.28 -1.81
CA VAL A 61 -3.00 6.11 -1.95
C VAL A 61 -3.16 7.05 -0.76
N VAL A 62 -3.04 6.54 0.47
CA VAL A 62 -3.16 7.34 1.69
C VAL A 62 -2.11 8.45 1.71
N LEU A 63 -0.87 8.14 1.33
CA LEU A 63 0.22 9.12 1.23
C LEU A 63 -0.11 10.22 0.20
N LEU A 64 -0.53 9.83 -1.00
CA LEU A 64 -0.85 10.79 -2.06
C LEU A 64 -2.02 11.70 -1.70
N GLN A 65 -3.04 11.18 -1.01
CA GLN A 65 -4.16 11.99 -0.52
C GLN A 65 -3.70 13.00 0.52
N ALA A 66 -2.87 12.58 1.48
CA ALA A 66 -2.31 13.46 2.50
C ALA A 66 -1.44 14.58 1.87
N ASP A 67 -0.55 14.23 0.93
CA ASP A 67 0.31 15.19 0.23
C ASP A 67 -0.48 16.20 -0.59
N ALA A 68 -1.60 15.78 -1.18
CA ALA A 68 -2.47 16.64 -1.96
C ALA A 68 -3.51 17.41 -1.11
N GLY A 69 -3.53 17.22 0.21
CA GLY A 69 -4.52 17.82 1.10
C GLY A 69 -5.96 17.35 0.84
N MET A 70 -6.11 16.15 0.26
CA MET A 70 -7.40 15.53 -0.02
C MET A 70 -7.89 14.74 1.19
N GLU A 71 -9.20 14.73 1.40
CA GLU A 71 -9.83 13.88 2.40
C GLU A 71 -9.76 12.41 1.96
N THR A 72 -9.34 11.53 2.87
CA THR A 72 -9.38 10.09 2.65
C THR A 72 -10.81 9.58 2.84
N PRO A 73 -11.44 8.97 1.82
CA PRO A 73 -12.78 8.40 1.96
C PRO A 73 -12.78 7.31 3.02
N ALA A 74 -13.82 7.29 3.87
CA ALA A 74 -13.90 6.32 4.96
C ALA A 74 -13.73 4.87 4.49
N GLU A 75 -14.32 4.52 3.36
CA GLU A 75 -14.25 3.18 2.77
C GLU A 75 -12.82 2.71 2.44
N LEU A 76 -11.89 3.65 2.22
CA LEU A 76 -10.48 3.32 2.06
C LEU A 76 -9.92 2.70 3.34
N TRP A 77 -10.31 3.18 4.53
CA TRP A 77 -9.87 2.62 5.81
C TRP A 77 -10.37 1.19 6.03
N PHE A 78 -11.60 0.88 5.61
CA PHE A 78 -12.10 -0.50 5.64
C PHE A 78 -11.28 -1.41 4.73
N THR A 79 -11.05 -0.97 3.49
CA THR A 79 -10.27 -1.73 2.50
C THR A 79 -8.83 -1.94 2.96
N HIS A 80 -8.22 -0.89 3.54
CA HIS A 80 -6.88 -0.91 4.12
C HIS A 80 -6.80 -1.89 5.30
N ALA A 81 -7.76 -1.85 6.22
CA ALA A 81 -7.80 -2.78 7.35
C ALA A 81 -7.85 -4.25 6.90
N ARG A 82 -8.69 -4.55 5.90
CA ARG A 82 -8.80 -5.89 5.31
C ARG A 82 -7.49 -6.34 4.69
N ALA A 83 -6.85 -5.47 3.88
CA ALA A 83 -5.57 -5.78 3.25
C ALA A 83 -4.45 -5.97 4.30
N ALA A 84 -4.39 -5.11 5.31
CA ALA A 84 -3.43 -5.18 6.41
C ALA A 84 -3.55 -6.50 7.19
N LEU A 85 -4.78 -6.91 7.52
CA LEU A 85 -5.01 -8.18 8.21
C LEU A 85 -4.63 -9.38 7.34
N GLY A 86 -4.99 -9.35 6.05
CA GLY A 86 -4.62 -10.38 5.07
C GLY A 86 -3.10 -10.48 4.87
N ALA A 87 -2.39 -9.36 4.96
CA ALA A 87 -0.94 -9.28 4.83
C ALA A 87 -0.18 -9.62 6.12
N GLY A 88 -0.88 -9.88 7.23
CA GLY A 88 -0.26 -10.25 8.51
C GLY A 88 0.23 -9.05 9.34
N PHE A 89 -0.34 -7.86 9.13
CA PHE A 89 -0.06 -6.64 9.90
C PHE A 89 -1.25 -6.28 10.79
N PRO A 90 -1.46 -6.99 11.93
CA PRO A 90 -2.66 -6.81 12.75
C PRO A 90 -2.76 -5.41 13.38
N ASP A 91 -1.64 -4.79 13.77
CA ASP A 91 -1.67 -3.43 14.35
C ASP A 91 -2.15 -2.36 13.35
N ALA A 92 -1.73 -2.50 12.09
CA ALA A 92 -2.20 -1.65 11.01
C ALA A 92 -3.70 -1.89 10.74
N ALA A 93 -4.13 -3.15 10.77
CA ALA A 93 -5.54 -3.50 10.63
C ALA A 93 -6.41 -2.92 11.75
N ILE A 94 -5.97 -3.01 13.02
CA ILE A 94 -6.64 -2.41 14.18
C ILE A 94 -6.82 -0.91 13.97
N THR A 95 -5.74 -0.22 13.58
CA THR A 95 -5.72 1.23 13.37
C THR A 95 -6.74 1.63 12.30
N SER A 96 -6.68 1.00 11.13
CA SER A 96 -7.55 1.32 10.00
C SER A 96 -9.01 0.93 10.24
N ALA A 97 -9.29 -0.23 10.85
CA ALA A 97 -10.66 -0.63 11.19
C ALA A 97 -11.28 0.32 12.23
N THR A 98 -10.51 0.72 13.24
CA THR A 98 -10.97 1.70 14.24
C THR A 98 -11.31 3.02 13.58
N ARG A 99 -10.47 3.49 12.67
CA ARG A 99 -10.70 4.75 11.94
C ARG A 99 -11.97 4.69 11.10
N TYR A 100 -12.16 3.61 10.34
CA TYR A 100 -13.41 3.40 9.60
C TYR A 100 -14.63 3.53 10.52
N LEU A 101 -14.65 2.77 11.62
CA LEU A 101 -15.77 2.72 12.58
C LEU A 101 -16.05 4.10 13.21
N GLN A 102 -15.02 4.91 13.44
CA GLN A 102 -15.16 6.28 13.95
C GLN A 102 -15.79 7.22 12.92
N GLU A 103 -15.42 7.09 11.65
CA GLU A 103 -15.87 7.98 10.58
C GLU A 103 -17.33 7.67 10.16
N VAL A 104 -17.69 6.39 10.00
CA VAL A 104 -19.03 6.01 9.51
C VAL A 104 -20.05 5.75 10.63
N GLY A 105 -19.58 5.45 11.85
CA GLY A 105 -20.43 5.06 12.97
C GLY A 105 -21.25 3.80 12.69
N ARG A 106 -22.30 3.56 13.50
CA ARG A 106 -23.13 2.33 13.42
C ARG A 106 -23.95 2.20 12.13
N GLY A 107 -24.04 3.26 11.32
CA GLY A 107 -24.81 3.26 10.07
C GLY A 107 -23.98 2.96 8.83
N GLY A 108 -22.67 2.73 8.97
CA GLY A 108 -21.80 2.42 7.84
C GLY A 108 -22.11 1.08 7.18
N GLU A 109 -22.00 1.03 5.85
CA GLU A 109 -22.30 -0.16 5.05
C GLU A 109 -21.51 -1.40 5.52
N ASN A 110 -20.25 -1.22 5.89
CA ASN A 110 -19.36 -2.29 6.34
C ASN A 110 -19.16 -2.31 7.87
N TYR A 111 -20.05 -1.69 8.67
CA TYR A 111 -19.88 -1.59 10.12
C TYR A 111 -19.66 -2.96 10.80
N ASP A 112 -20.55 -3.92 10.54
CA ASP A 112 -20.46 -5.26 11.14
C ASP A 112 -19.20 -6.01 10.67
N SER A 113 -18.86 -5.87 9.39
CA SER A 113 -17.64 -6.48 8.83
C SER A 113 -16.37 -5.87 9.42
N ALA A 114 -16.36 -4.56 9.67
CA ALA A 114 -15.24 -3.87 10.29
C ALA A 114 -15.06 -4.26 11.75
N LEU A 115 -16.14 -4.54 12.49
CA LEU A 115 -16.05 -5.10 13.85
C LEU A 115 -15.41 -6.48 13.86
N VAL A 116 -15.77 -7.35 12.91
CA VAL A 116 -15.14 -8.68 12.77
C VAL A 116 -13.65 -8.54 12.44
N LEU A 117 -13.28 -7.66 11.50
CA LEU A 117 -11.88 -7.39 11.18
C LEU A 117 -11.10 -6.88 12.40
N LEU A 118 -11.70 -5.98 13.19
CA LEU A 118 -11.06 -5.43 14.38
C LEU A 118 -10.83 -6.51 15.44
N ASP A 119 -11.84 -7.33 15.75
CA ASP A 119 -11.72 -8.43 16.72
C ASP A 119 -10.65 -9.44 16.28
N GLU A 120 -10.67 -9.85 15.01
CA GLU A 120 -9.67 -10.77 14.48
C GLU A 120 -8.25 -10.19 14.55
N ALA A 121 -8.09 -8.92 14.19
CA ALA A 121 -6.80 -8.24 14.27
C ALA A 121 -6.29 -8.13 15.72
N MET A 122 -7.16 -7.81 16.68
CA MET A 122 -6.81 -7.77 18.11
C MET A 122 -6.37 -9.13 18.64
N ASN A 123 -7.09 -10.20 18.29
CA ASN A 123 -6.73 -11.57 18.69
C ASN A 123 -5.36 -11.96 18.13
N ARG A 124 -5.10 -11.67 16.84
CA ARG A 124 -3.80 -11.92 16.20
C ARG A 124 -2.67 -11.11 16.83
N ALA A 125 -2.89 -9.84 17.17
CA ALA A 125 -1.88 -8.99 17.81
C ALA A 125 -1.50 -9.48 19.22
N GLN A 126 -2.46 -10.04 19.96
CA GLN A 126 -2.24 -10.59 21.30
C GLN A 126 -1.57 -11.97 21.29
N GLY A 127 -1.49 -12.62 20.12
CA GLY A 127 -1.00 -14.00 20.00
C GLY A 127 -1.97 -15.05 20.55
N ASP A 128 -3.20 -14.65 20.86
CA ASP A 128 -4.23 -15.57 21.35
C ASP A 128 -4.81 -16.36 20.16
N PRO A 129 -4.84 -17.70 20.23
CA PRO A 129 -5.50 -18.50 19.21
C PRO A 129 -6.98 -18.12 19.18
N ALA A 130 -7.53 -17.97 17.96
CA ALA A 130 -8.89 -17.51 17.65
C ALA A 130 -9.95 -17.93 18.68
N PRO A 131 -10.95 -17.08 18.97
CA PRO A 131 -11.98 -17.38 19.96
C PRO A 131 -12.58 -18.74 19.67
N VAL A 132 -12.42 -19.66 20.62
CA VAL A 132 -13.07 -20.96 20.57
C VAL A 132 -14.56 -20.68 20.63
N VAL A 133 -15.20 -20.57 19.46
CA VAL A 133 -16.65 -20.62 19.35
C VAL A 133 -17.04 -21.92 20.05
N PRO A 134 -17.79 -21.88 21.17
CA PRO A 134 -18.20 -23.11 21.82
C PRO A 134 -19.01 -23.88 20.79
N ARG A 135 -18.45 -25.00 20.28
CA ARG A 135 -19.24 -25.95 19.50
C ARG A 135 -20.41 -26.31 20.39
N ALA A 136 -21.61 -25.89 19.99
CA ALA A 136 -22.84 -26.41 20.56
C ALA A 136 -22.68 -27.92 20.65
N GLN A 137 -22.79 -28.41 21.88
CA GLN A 137 -22.44 -29.76 22.33
C GLN A 137 -22.90 -30.79 21.30
N GLN A 138 -21.94 -31.47 20.65
CA GLN A 138 -22.29 -32.70 19.93
C GLN A 138 -22.87 -33.67 20.97
N PRO A 139 -24.06 -34.26 20.73
CA PRO A 139 -24.67 -35.15 21.70
C PRO A 139 -23.76 -36.36 21.93
N VAL A 140 -23.43 -36.61 23.19
CA VAL A 140 -22.68 -37.79 23.64
C VAL A 140 -23.49 -39.03 23.24
N PRO A 141 -22.94 -40.00 22.50
CA PRO A 141 -23.65 -41.25 22.25
C PRO A 141 -23.79 -42.01 23.56
N ALA A 142 -25.04 -42.39 23.89
CA ALA A 142 -25.36 -43.16 25.08
C ALA A 142 -24.71 -44.57 25.03
N PRO A 143 -24.38 -45.16 26.20
CA PRO A 143 -23.71 -46.46 26.30
C PRO A 143 -24.56 -47.64 25.81
#